data_AF-A0A3Q7YK03-F1
#
_entry.id   AF-A0A3Q7YK03-F1
#
_cell.length_a   1.000
_cell.length_b   1.000
_cell.length_c   1.000
_cell.angle_alpha   90.00
_cell.angle_beta   90.00
_cell.angle_gamma   90.00
#
_symmetry.space_group_name_H-M   'P 1'
#
loop_
_entity.id
_entity.type
_entity.pdbx_description
1 polymer ?
#
loop_
_entity_poly.entity_id
_entity_poly.type
_entity_poly.pdbx_seq_one_letter_code
_entity_poly.pdbx_strand_id
1 'polypeptide(L)'
;AILKVLTRVNRFQLRVRKHIDDNYTEFMPNHTSPDIFLEESASLNREIHDLLETVGSEGLGALDEANAKLADSGRQLREILLGLGVSEHVLRIDELFQCVEEAKATKNYLVILDLVGRLRAFIYGDDSVDAQDAQVATPEVQRIFQALECYETIKVKYHVQAHLLQQSLQERFDRLVQLQCKSFPTSRCVTLQVSRDQTQLQEVVQALFQEPYNPVRLCEFLLDTCIEPLILRPVMAEYSEEVDGGSYVRLSLSYATKESSSSQLRPNYKQVLENLKLLLQTLAGINCSVSSEQHVFGIIGDHVKDKMLQLLVDECLIPAVPETMEEYQASTLCEDVTQLEQLLVDSFIINPEHDRALGQFVEQYETYYRNRLFR
;
A
#
# COMPACT_ATOMS: atom_id res chain seq x y z
N ALA A 1 -40.87 14.88 54.60
CA ALA A 1 -41.45 14.21 55.79
C ALA A 1 -40.67 14.53 57.07
N ILE A 2 -39.34 14.37 57.07
CA ILE A 2 -38.43 14.64 58.20
C ILE A 2 -38.66 16.00 58.89
N LEU A 3 -38.73 17.09 58.13
CA LEU A 3 -38.98 18.45 58.63
C LEU A 3 -40.31 18.59 59.41
N LYS A 4 -41.35 17.86 59.00
CA LYS A 4 -42.67 17.89 59.66
C LYS A 4 -42.64 17.14 61.00
N VAL A 5 -41.94 16.00 61.07
CA VAL A 5 -41.76 15.22 62.30
C VAL A 5 -40.90 16.01 63.30
N LEU A 6 -39.79 16.61 62.87
CA LEU A 6 -38.97 17.52 63.68
C LEU A 6 -39.78 18.65 64.30
N THR A 7 -40.69 19.26 63.53
CA THR A 7 -41.54 20.35 64.02
C THR A 7 -42.54 19.86 65.07
N ARG A 8 -43.08 18.65 64.92
CA ARG A 8 -43.98 18.02 65.92
C ARG A 8 -43.23 17.63 67.20
N VAL A 9 -42.03 17.05 67.09
CA VAL A 9 -41.15 16.73 68.23
C VAL A 9 -40.85 17.98 69.05
N ASN A 10 -40.42 19.06 68.41
CA ASN A 10 -40.12 20.33 69.11
C ASN A 10 -41.36 20.89 69.81
N ARG A 11 -42.53 20.84 69.17
CA ARG A 11 -43.79 21.32 69.74
C ARG A 11 -44.30 20.44 70.90
N PHE A 12 -44.02 19.13 70.85
CA PHE A 12 -44.29 18.20 71.95
C PHE A 12 -43.35 18.46 73.14
N GLN A 13 -42.04 18.58 72.90
CA GLN A 13 -41.06 18.90 73.93
C GLN A 13 -41.35 20.22 74.65
N LEU A 14 -41.78 21.26 73.92
CA LEU A 14 -42.22 22.53 74.50
C LEU A 14 -43.44 22.35 75.43
N ARG A 15 -44.42 21.51 75.04
CA ARG A 15 -45.60 21.24 75.87
C ARG A 15 -45.26 20.41 77.11
N VAL A 16 -44.39 19.42 77.00
CA VAL A 16 -43.89 18.64 78.14
C VAL A 16 -43.11 19.53 79.10
N ARG A 17 -42.25 20.41 78.59
CA ARG A 17 -41.49 21.36 79.40
C ARG A 17 -42.41 22.26 80.21
N LYS A 18 -43.43 22.84 79.57
CA LYS A 18 -44.45 23.64 80.24
C LYS A 18 -45.21 22.83 81.30
N HIS A 19 -45.59 21.57 81.01
CA HIS A 19 -46.25 20.69 81.98
C HIS A 19 -45.36 20.39 83.21
N ILE A 20 -44.05 20.21 83.01
CA ILE A 20 -43.08 20.04 84.10
C ILE A 20 -42.98 21.33 84.93
N ASP A 21 -42.85 22.48 84.26
CA ASP A 21 -42.76 23.78 84.91
C ASP A 21 -44.02 24.04 85.76
N ASP A 22 -45.22 23.86 85.18
CA ASP A 22 -46.51 24.05 85.85
C ASP A 22 -46.66 23.15 87.10
N ASN A 23 -46.24 21.87 87.05
CA ASN A 23 -46.49 20.89 88.11
C ASN A 23 -45.39 20.79 89.17
N TYR A 24 -44.13 21.05 88.80
CA TYR A 24 -42.97 20.81 89.66
C TYR A 24 -42.16 22.07 89.98
N THR A 25 -42.44 23.20 89.33
CA THR A 25 -41.80 24.49 89.66
C THR A 25 -42.80 25.55 90.13
N GLU A 26 -43.94 25.70 89.46
CA GLU A 26 -44.93 26.74 89.77
C GLU A 26 -46.14 26.22 90.57
N PHE A 27 -46.30 24.90 90.70
CA PHE A 27 -47.39 24.22 91.43
C PHE A 27 -48.80 24.71 91.06
N MET A 28 -49.01 24.99 89.77
CA MET A 28 -50.30 25.40 89.22
C MET A 28 -51.23 24.17 89.06
N PRO A 29 -52.56 24.32 89.24
CA PRO A 29 -53.50 23.22 89.04
C PRO A 29 -53.52 22.82 87.56
N ASN A 30 -52.86 21.71 87.23
CA ASN A 30 -52.78 21.17 85.88
C ASN A 30 -53.73 19.97 85.73
N HIS A 31 -54.72 20.08 84.85
CA HIS A 31 -55.74 19.04 84.62
C HIS A 31 -55.35 18.03 83.54
N THR A 32 -54.14 18.14 82.99
CA THR A 32 -53.66 17.27 81.90
C THR A 32 -53.01 16.03 82.49
N SER A 33 -53.53 14.83 82.18
CA SER A 33 -52.95 13.59 82.69
C SER A 33 -51.60 13.27 82.01
N PRO A 34 -50.59 12.80 82.77
CA PRO A 34 -49.28 12.43 82.21
C PRO A 34 -49.35 11.38 81.10
N ASP A 35 -50.36 10.51 81.15
CA ASP A 35 -50.59 9.44 80.19
C ASP A 35 -50.73 9.95 78.74
N ILE A 36 -51.31 11.14 78.55
CA ILE A 36 -51.48 11.76 77.23
C ILE A 36 -50.11 12.10 76.61
N PHE A 37 -49.16 12.57 77.41
CA PHE A 37 -47.81 12.86 76.93
C PHE A 37 -47.02 11.58 76.67
N LEU A 38 -47.22 10.54 77.49
CA LEU A 38 -46.58 9.24 77.28
C LEU A 38 -47.09 8.55 76.01
N GLU A 39 -48.39 8.61 75.73
CA GLU A 39 -48.99 8.10 74.49
C GLU A 39 -48.50 8.89 73.27
N GLU A 40 -48.45 10.22 73.34
CA GLU A 40 -47.96 11.07 72.26
C GLU A 40 -46.46 10.85 72.00
N SER A 41 -45.66 10.63 73.06
CA SER A 41 -44.24 10.24 72.97
C SER A 41 -44.06 8.86 72.32
N ALA A 42 -44.85 7.86 72.73
CA ALA A 42 -44.81 6.52 72.14
C ALA A 42 -45.23 6.54 70.66
N SER A 43 -46.20 7.36 70.31
CA SER A 43 -46.63 7.59 68.93
C SER A 43 -45.52 8.25 68.10
N LEU A 44 -44.89 9.31 68.61
CA LEU A 44 -43.77 9.98 67.94
C LEU A 44 -42.57 9.05 67.75
N ASN A 45 -42.26 8.21 68.74
CA ASN A 45 -41.18 7.23 68.65
C ASN A 45 -41.42 6.19 67.55
N ARG A 46 -42.67 5.71 67.41
CA ARG A 46 -43.06 4.83 66.30
C ARG A 46 -42.92 5.55 64.96
N GLU A 47 -43.46 6.76 64.84
CA GLU A 47 -43.33 7.55 63.60
C GLU A 47 -41.86 7.80 63.21
N ILE A 48 -40.96 8.03 64.17
CA ILE A 48 -39.53 8.21 63.90
C ILE A 48 -38.86 6.89 63.48
N HIS A 49 -39.19 5.78 64.13
CA HIS A 49 -38.64 4.47 63.78
C HIS A 49 -39.10 4.03 62.40
N ASP A 50 -40.39 4.18 62.11
CA ASP A 50 -40.94 3.91 60.78
C ASP A 50 -40.22 4.77 59.73
N LEU A 51 -40.03 6.07 60.00
CA LEU A 51 -39.32 6.94 59.06
C LEU A 51 -37.86 6.55 58.85
N LEU A 52 -37.16 6.09 59.90
CA LEU A 52 -35.78 5.61 59.81
C LEU A 52 -35.69 4.30 59.04
N GLU A 53 -36.65 3.41 59.22
CA GLU A 53 -36.71 2.13 58.51
C GLU A 53 -37.07 2.32 57.04
N THR A 54 -38.03 3.19 56.72
CA THR A 54 -38.40 3.56 55.35
C THR A 54 -37.23 4.27 54.64
N VAL A 55 -36.60 5.28 55.28
CA VAL A 55 -35.47 5.99 54.66
C VAL A 55 -34.24 5.10 54.55
N GLY A 56 -34.00 4.23 55.52
CA GLY A 56 -32.88 3.30 55.53
C GLY A 56 -33.03 2.20 54.47
N SER A 57 -34.14 1.45 54.48
CA SER A 57 -34.30 0.28 53.61
C SER A 57 -34.79 0.64 52.20
N GLU A 58 -35.83 1.46 52.07
CA GLU A 58 -36.39 1.82 50.77
C GLU A 58 -35.54 2.89 50.08
N GLY A 59 -34.97 3.84 50.84
CA GLY A 59 -34.09 4.87 50.30
C GLY A 59 -32.77 4.32 49.75
N LEU A 60 -32.11 3.41 50.48
CA LEU A 60 -30.91 2.72 49.97
C LEU A 60 -31.26 1.78 48.81
N GLY A 61 -32.36 1.03 48.91
CA GLY A 61 -32.80 0.15 47.83
C GLY A 61 -33.09 0.90 46.53
N ALA A 62 -33.76 2.05 46.60
CA ALA A 62 -34.02 2.90 45.45
C ALA A 62 -32.73 3.53 44.87
N LEU A 63 -31.77 3.87 45.72
CA LEU A 63 -30.46 4.38 45.28
C LEU A 63 -29.65 3.30 44.58
N ASP A 64 -29.60 2.09 45.13
CA ASP A 64 -28.91 0.95 44.52
C ASP A 64 -29.55 0.55 43.19
N GLU A 65 -30.89 0.55 43.11
CA GLU A 65 -31.61 0.31 41.85
C GLU A 65 -31.32 1.39 40.80
N ALA A 66 -31.27 2.67 41.21
CA ALA A 66 -30.90 3.76 40.31
C ALA A 66 -29.45 3.64 39.82
N ASN A 67 -28.53 3.23 40.70
CA ASN A 67 -27.12 3.05 40.38
C ASN A 67 -26.92 1.86 39.42
N ALA A 68 -27.66 0.76 39.63
CA ALA A 68 -27.70 -0.37 38.70
C ALA A 68 -28.23 0.05 37.31
N LYS A 69 -29.33 0.80 37.26
CA LYS A 69 -29.87 1.35 36.00
C LYS A 69 -28.88 2.27 35.28
N LEU A 70 -28.16 3.12 36.01
CA LEU A 70 -27.11 3.97 35.43
C LEU A 70 -25.94 3.16 34.87
N ALA A 71 -25.50 2.11 35.57
CA ALA A 71 -24.48 1.20 35.07
C ALA A 71 -24.94 0.47 33.80
N ASP A 72 -26.21 0.04 33.75
CA ASP A 72 -26.82 -0.57 32.56
C ASP A 72 -26.88 0.41 31.39
N SER A 73 -27.38 1.63 31.60
CA SER A 73 -27.38 2.67 30.57
C SER A 73 -25.96 3.00 30.08
N GLY A 74 -24.97 3.03 30.98
CA GLY A 74 -23.57 3.25 30.62
C GLY A 74 -22.95 2.09 29.82
N ARG A 75 -23.45 0.86 29.97
CA ARG A 75 -23.07 -0.28 29.10
C ARG A 75 -23.73 -0.17 27.73
N GLN A 76 -25.02 0.11 27.69
CA GLN A 76 -25.77 0.30 26.44
C GLN A 76 -25.19 1.44 25.60
N LEU A 77 -24.83 2.57 26.22
CA LEU A 77 -24.23 3.70 25.51
C LEU A 77 -22.88 3.33 24.86
N ARG A 78 -22.07 2.51 25.54
CA ARG A 78 -20.80 2.01 24.99
C ARG A 78 -21.03 1.07 23.80
N GLU A 79 -22.03 0.21 23.89
CA GLU A 79 -22.42 -0.66 22.77
C GLU A 79 -22.93 0.14 21.57
N ILE A 80 -23.76 1.17 21.80
CA ILE A 80 -24.25 2.07 20.75
C ILE A 80 -23.08 2.83 20.09
N LEU A 81 -22.14 3.35 20.89
CA LEU A 81 -20.95 4.02 20.36
C LEU A 81 -20.10 3.09 19.49
N LEU A 82 -19.95 1.84 19.90
CA LEU A 82 -19.22 0.83 19.13
C LEU A 82 -19.94 0.50 17.81
N GLY A 83 -21.27 0.33 17.85
CA GLY A 83 -22.10 0.13 16.65
C GLY A 83 -22.06 1.32 15.68
N LEU A 84 -22.01 2.54 16.22
CA LEU A 84 -21.83 3.76 15.43
C LEU A 84 -20.46 3.77 14.74
N GLY A 85 -19.38 3.46 15.47
CA GLY A 85 -18.03 3.40 14.91
C GLY A 85 -17.90 2.35 13.79
N VAL A 86 -18.54 1.19 13.94
CA VAL A 86 -18.60 0.18 12.88
C VAL A 86 -19.39 0.67 11.67
N SER A 87 -20.52 1.35 11.90
CA SER A 87 -21.33 1.91 10.81
C SER A 87 -20.57 2.99 10.04
N GLU A 88 -19.87 3.88 10.74
CA GLU A 88 -19.01 4.92 10.15
C GLU A 88 -17.89 4.30 9.32
N HIS A 89 -17.24 3.24 9.82
CA HIS A 89 -16.21 2.52 9.10
C HIS A 89 -16.74 1.90 7.78
N VAL A 90 -17.91 1.26 7.81
CA VAL A 90 -18.55 0.71 6.60
C VAL A 90 -18.93 1.80 5.62
N LEU A 91 -19.50 2.91 6.09
CA LEU A 91 -19.84 4.07 5.25
C LEU A 91 -18.61 4.67 4.58
N ARG A 92 -17.48 4.74 5.30
CA ARG A 92 -16.22 5.24 4.75
C ARG A 92 -15.69 4.34 3.63
N ILE A 93 -15.82 3.02 3.78
CA ILE A 93 -15.48 2.06 2.71
C ILE A 93 -16.40 2.27 1.49
N ASP A 94 -17.69 2.49 1.69
CA ASP A 94 -18.62 2.73 0.58
C ASP A 94 -18.35 4.05 -0.15
N GLU A 95 -18.05 5.12 0.59
CA GLU A 95 -17.60 6.40 0.04
C GLU A 95 -16.33 6.22 -0.82
N LEU A 96 -15.35 5.46 -0.33
CA LEU A 96 -14.14 5.16 -1.10
C LEU A 96 -14.45 4.38 -2.39
N PHE A 97 -15.39 3.42 -2.36
CA PHE A 97 -15.84 2.75 -3.59
C PHE A 97 -16.50 3.73 -4.56
N GLN A 98 -17.29 4.68 -4.07
CA GLN A 98 -17.89 5.70 -4.92
C GLN A 98 -16.82 6.61 -5.55
N CYS A 99 -15.84 7.06 -4.76
CA CYS A 99 -14.72 7.85 -5.27
C CYS A 99 -13.92 7.10 -6.35
N VAL A 100 -13.75 5.77 -6.21
CA VAL A 100 -13.10 4.94 -7.25
C VAL A 100 -13.90 4.98 -8.56
N GLU A 101 -15.21 4.87 -8.51
CA GLU A 101 -16.06 4.93 -9.72
C GLU A 101 -16.04 6.32 -10.38
N GLU A 102 -16.01 7.39 -9.59
CA GLU A 102 -15.85 8.76 -10.10
C GLU A 102 -14.47 8.99 -10.75
N ALA A 103 -13.41 8.47 -10.12
CA ALA A 103 -12.04 8.55 -10.66
C ALA A 103 -11.89 7.73 -11.96
N LYS A 104 -12.58 6.59 -12.08
CA LYS A 104 -12.65 5.84 -13.34
C LYS A 104 -13.28 6.63 -14.47
N ALA A 105 -14.33 7.41 -14.19
CA ALA A 105 -14.97 8.25 -15.21
C ALA A 105 -14.00 9.31 -15.77
N THR A 106 -13.11 9.83 -14.93
CA THR A 106 -12.07 10.80 -15.31
C THR A 106 -10.77 10.17 -15.82
N LYS A 107 -10.64 8.83 -15.74
CA LYS A 107 -9.47 8.04 -16.19
C LYS A 107 -8.16 8.45 -15.50
N ASN A 108 -8.23 8.93 -14.26
CA ASN A 108 -7.04 9.28 -13.48
C ASN A 108 -6.51 8.06 -12.73
N TYR A 109 -5.57 7.33 -13.34
CA TYR A 109 -5.11 6.03 -12.85
C TYR A 109 -4.32 6.11 -11.54
N LEU A 110 -3.56 7.17 -11.31
CA LEU A 110 -2.82 7.37 -10.05
C LEU A 110 -3.78 7.59 -8.87
N VAL A 111 -4.84 8.36 -9.08
CA VAL A 111 -5.87 8.55 -8.04
C VAL A 111 -6.64 7.26 -7.78
N ILE A 112 -6.96 6.48 -8.83
CA ILE A 112 -7.62 5.18 -8.63
C ILE A 112 -6.71 4.24 -7.83
N LEU A 113 -5.41 4.23 -8.12
CA LEU A 113 -4.42 3.43 -7.38
C LEU A 113 -4.38 3.81 -5.89
N ASP A 114 -4.28 5.11 -5.58
CA ASP A 114 -4.30 5.60 -4.20
C ASP A 114 -5.59 5.18 -3.46
N LEU A 115 -6.75 5.38 -4.10
CA LEU A 115 -8.03 5.00 -3.53
C LEU A 115 -8.17 3.48 -3.30
N VAL A 116 -7.65 2.65 -4.21
CA VAL A 116 -7.63 1.19 -4.05
C VAL A 116 -6.66 0.78 -2.93
N GLY A 117 -5.51 1.45 -2.79
CA GLY A 117 -4.59 1.27 -1.67
C GLY A 117 -5.24 1.61 -0.32
N ARG A 118 -5.96 2.74 -0.26
CA ARG A 118 -6.73 3.13 0.93
C ARG A 118 -7.85 2.15 1.25
N LEU A 119 -8.59 1.67 0.24
CA LEU A 119 -9.61 0.62 0.43
C LEU A 119 -9.00 -0.64 1.04
N ARG A 120 -7.81 -1.06 0.57
CA ARG A 120 -7.10 -2.20 1.14
C ARG A 120 -6.78 -1.97 2.62
N ALA A 121 -6.25 -0.80 2.97
CA ALA A 121 -5.93 -0.46 4.35
C ALA A 121 -7.17 -0.46 5.26
N PHE A 122 -8.29 0.11 4.81
CA PHE A 122 -9.55 0.09 5.58
C PHE A 122 -10.14 -1.32 5.73
N ILE A 123 -10.05 -2.18 4.71
CA ILE A 123 -10.63 -3.54 4.75
C ILE A 123 -9.78 -4.51 5.58
N TYR A 124 -8.45 -4.43 5.45
CA TYR A 124 -7.52 -5.40 6.04
C TYR A 124 -6.76 -4.90 7.27
N GLY A 125 -6.70 -3.58 7.50
CA GLY A 125 -5.95 -3.00 8.61
C GLY A 125 -4.44 -2.98 8.35
N ASP A 126 -4.04 -2.70 7.12
CA ASP A 126 -2.62 -2.59 6.75
C ASP A 126 -2.07 -1.23 7.25
N ASP A 127 -1.13 -1.26 8.21
CA ASP A 127 -0.45 -0.09 8.77
C ASP A 127 0.57 0.56 7.79
N SER A 128 0.63 0.08 6.55
CA SER A 128 1.60 0.52 5.53
C SER A 128 1.24 1.82 4.83
N VAL A 129 0.13 2.47 5.21
CA VAL A 129 -0.29 3.78 4.67
C VAL A 129 0.04 4.85 5.70
N ASP A 130 0.79 5.88 5.28
CA ASP A 130 1.29 6.93 6.17
C ASP A 130 0.23 7.42 7.17
N ALA A 131 0.61 7.36 8.44
CA ALA A 131 -0.24 7.52 9.63
C ALA A 131 -0.95 8.89 9.79
N GLN A 132 -0.85 9.77 8.79
CA GLN A 132 -1.44 11.11 8.84
C GLN A 132 -2.83 11.20 8.19
N ASP A 133 -3.17 10.31 7.24
CA ASP A 133 -4.46 10.36 6.52
C ASP A 133 -5.39 9.17 6.76
N ALA A 134 -4.88 8.08 7.33
CA ALA A 134 -5.68 6.93 7.70
C ALA A 134 -6.13 7.06 9.16
N GLN A 135 -7.31 7.64 9.39
CA GLN A 135 -8.10 7.36 10.61
C GLN A 135 -8.51 5.88 10.59
N VAL A 136 -7.54 4.98 10.74
CA VAL A 136 -7.78 3.54 10.81
C VAL A 136 -8.65 3.28 12.03
N ALA A 137 -9.73 2.55 11.83
CA ALA A 137 -10.70 2.25 12.87
C ALA A 137 -10.02 1.60 14.08
N THR A 138 -10.57 1.84 15.27
CA THR A 138 -10.06 1.18 16.49
C THR A 138 -10.03 -0.35 16.31
N PRO A 139 -9.10 -1.06 16.95
CA PRO A 139 -8.98 -2.52 16.79
C PRO A 139 -10.23 -3.29 17.27
N GLU A 140 -11.10 -2.67 18.06
CA GLU A 140 -12.41 -3.22 18.43
C GLU A 140 -13.43 -3.10 17.29
N VAL A 141 -13.50 -1.94 16.64
CA VAL A 141 -14.36 -1.72 15.47
C VAL A 141 -13.98 -2.67 14.34
N GLN A 142 -12.68 -2.86 14.09
CA GLN A 142 -12.21 -3.73 13.01
C GLN A 142 -12.52 -5.21 13.26
N ARG A 143 -12.40 -5.68 14.51
CA ARG A 143 -12.81 -7.04 14.89
C ARG A 143 -14.29 -7.29 14.66
N ILE A 144 -15.14 -6.32 14.99
CA ILE A 144 -16.58 -6.43 14.78
C ILE A 144 -16.90 -6.38 13.30
N PHE A 145 -16.28 -5.48 12.55
CA PHE A 145 -16.42 -5.38 11.10
C PHE A 145 -16.09 -6.71 10.40
N GLN A 146 -14.99 -7.37 10.77
CA GLN A 146 -14.61 -8.68 10.21
C GLN A 146 -15.61 -9.80 10.55
N ALA A 147 -16.39 -9.65 11.63
CA ALA A 147 -17.43 -10.60 12.02
C ALA A 147 -18.79 -10.33 11.34
N LEU A 148 -18.96 -9.21 10.64
CA LEU A 148 -20.20 -8.90 9.92
C LEU A 148 -20.33 -9.73 8.64
N GLU A 149 -21.56 -10.10 8.29
CA GLU A 149 -21.87 -10.86 7.07
C GLU A 149 -21.48 -10.10 5.77
N CYS A 150 -21.49 -8.76 5.81
CA CYS A 150 -21.14 -7.93 4.66
C CYS A 150 -19.63 -7.92 4.36
N TYR A 151 -18.78 -8.35 5.29
CA TYR A 151 -17.32 -8.30 5.16
C TYR A 151 -16.82 -9.06 3.92
N GLU A 152 -17.30 -10.27 3.69
CA GLU A 152 -16.90 -11.07 2.52
C GLU A 152 -17.38 -10.43 1.20
N THR A 153 -18.58 -9.85 1.19
CA THR A 153 -19.08 -9.13 0.01
C THR A 153 -18.22 -7.91 -0.32
N ILE A 154 -17.81 -7.16 0.70
CA ILE A 154 -16.91 -5.99 0.57
C ILE A 154 -15.55 -6.43 0.03
N LYS A 155 -14.98 -7.53 0.54
CA LYS A 155 -13.72 -8.08 0.03
C LYS A 155 -13.80 -8.48 -1.43
N VAL A 156 -14.88 -9.19 -1.82
CA VAL A 156 -15.10 -9.56 -3.23
C VAL A 156 -15.19 -8.31 -4.09
N LYS A 157 -15.96 -7.29 -3.67
CA LYS A 157 -16.05 -6.01 -4.39
C LYS A 157 -14.68 -5.37 -4.55
N TYR A 158 -13.86 -5.32 -3.49
CA TYR A 158 -12.48 -4.83 -3.55
C TYR A 158 -11.62 -5.59 -4.57
N HIS A 159 -11.62 -6.93 -4.54
CA HIS A 159 -10.83 -7.72 -5.48
C HIS A 159 -11.25 -7.52 -6.94
N VAL A 160 -12.55 -7.38 -7.19
CA VAL A 160 -13.06 -7.03 -8.53
C VAL A 160 -12.53 -5.65 -8.96
N GLN A 161 -12.54 -4.67 -8.07
CA GLN A 161 -12.04 -3.33 -8.36
C GLN A 161 -10.53 -3.31 -8.65
N ALA A 162 -9.73 -3.98 -7.84
CA ALA A 162 -8.29 -4.12 -8.04
C ALA A 162 -7.97 -4.84 -9.35
N HIS A 163 -8.69 -5.91 -9.68
CA HIS A 163 -8.49 -6.64 -10.93
C HIS A 163 -8.85 -5.80 -12.16
N LEU A 164 -9.95 -5.06 -12.13
CA LEU A 164 -10.35 -4.15 -13.21
C LEU A 164 -9.33 -3.02 -13.42
N LEU A 165 -8.76 -2.49 -12.33
CA LEU A 165 -7.67 -1.50 -12.40
C LEU A 165 -6.45 -2.11 -13.12
N GLN A 166 -6.00 -3.28 -12.67
CA GLN A 166 -4.85 -3.96 -13.27
C GLN A 166 -5.07 -4.26 -14.76
N GLN A 167 -6.24 -4.78 -15.14
CA GLN A 167 -6.58 -5.03 -16.53
C GLN A 167 -6.59 -3.73 -17.35
N SER A 168 -7.19 -2.66 -16.83
CA SER A 168 -7.24 -1.38 -17.55
C SER A 168 -5.85 -0.75 -17.71
N LEU A 169 -5.00 -0.85 -16.69
CA LEU A 169 -3.60 -0.41 -16.74
C LEU A 169 -2.81 -1.21 -17.76
N GLN A 170 -2.98 -2.54 -17.78
CA GLN A 170 -2.31 -3.40 -18.76
C GLN A 170 -2.76 -3.09 -20.19
N GLU A 171 -4.05 -2.97 -20.45
CA GLU A 171 -4.57 -2.60 -21.78
C GLU A 171 -4.09 -1.22 -22.23
N ARG A 172 -3.94 -0.27 -21.29
CA ARG A 172 -3.36 1.06 -21.57
C ARG A 172 -1.87 0.96 -21.87
N PHE A 173 -1.14 0.20 -21.07
CA PHE A 173 0.28 -0.04 -21.28
C PHE A 173 0.51 -0.67 -22.66
N ASP A 174 -0.24 -1.71 -23.03
CA ASP A 174 -0.13 -2.38 -24.33
C ASP A 174 -0.48 -1.46 -25.53
N ARG A 175 -1.27 -0.40 -25.32
CA ARG A 175 -1.53 0.63 -26.35
C ARG A 175 -0.36 1.59 -26.50
N LEU A 176 0.27 1.98 -25.38
CA LEU A 176 1.37 2.93 -25.34
C LEU A 176 2.72 2.29 -25.70
N VAL A 177 2.90 1.02 -25.32
CA VAL A 177 4.09 0.20 -25.53
C VAL A 177 3.67 -1.06 -26.26
N GLN A 178 4.01 -1.14 -27.55
CA GLN A 178 3.66 -2.26 -28.41
C GLN A 178 4.89 -3.11 -28.66
N LEU A 179 4.81 -4.36 -28.19
CA LEU A 179 5.85 -5.37 -28.37
C LEU A 179 5.32 -6.43 -29.32
N GLN A 180 5.83 -6.46 -30.55
CA GLN A 180 5.39 -7.40 -31.56
C GLN A 180 6.55 -8.28 -32.00
N CYS A 181 6.30 -9.57 -32.13
CA CYS A 181 7.25 -10.51 -32.73
C CYS A 181 6.54 -11.31 -33.82
N LYS A 182 6.97 -11.12 -35.07
CA LYS A 182 6.52 -11.88 -36.24
C LYS A 182 7.59 -12.89 -36.59
N SER A 183 7.26 -14.17 -36.46
CA SER A 183 8.12 -15.27 -36.87
C SER A 183 7.81 -15.68 -38.31
N PHE A 184 8.84 -15.71 -39.14
CA PHE A 184 8.85 -16.26 -40.49
C PHE A 184 9.65 -17.57 -40.51
N PRO A 185 9.51 -18.41 -41.55
CA PRO A 185 10.20 -19.72 -41.61
C PRO A 185 11.72 -19.65 -41.42
N THR A 186 12.36 -18.56 -41.83
CA THR A 186 13.83 -18.39 -41.78
C THR A 186 14.29 -17.14 -41.03
N SER A 187 13.37 -16.33 -40.52
CA SER A 187 13.70 -15.06 -39.87
C SER A 187 12.65 -14.69 -38.81
N ARG A 188 13.03 -13.82 -37.89
CA ARG A 188 12.12 -13.14 -36.97
C ARG A 188 12.25 -11.64 -37.16
N CYS A 189 11.12 -10.96 -37.10
CA CYS A 189 11.01 -9.51 -37.12
C CYS A 189 10.33 -9.09 -35.82
N VAL A 190 11.04 -8.30 -35.03
CA VAL A 190 10.60 -7.79 -33.73
C VAL A 190 10.38 -6.30 -33.90
N THR A 191 9.25 -5.78 -33.45
CA THR A 191 8.93 -4.36 -33.49
C THR A 191 8.60 -3.90 -32.09
N LEU A 192 9.37 -2.93 -31.61
CA LEU A 192 9.17 -2.21 -30.37
C LEU A 192 8.65 -0.82 -30.72
N GLN A 193 7.48 -0.46 -30.21
CA GLN A 193 6.92 0.88 -30.37
C GLN A 193 6.60 1.46 -29.00
N VAL A 194 7.09 2.67 -28.74
CA VAL A 194 6.88 3.37 -27.47
C VAL A 194 6.30 4.76 -27.76
N SER A 195 5.21 5.10 -27.09
CA SER A 195 4.55 6.39 -27.21
C SER A 195 5.46 7.53 -26.77
N ARG A 196 5.40 8.66 -27.49
CA ARG A 196 6.07 9.91 -27.11
C ARG A 196 5.30 10.75 -26.11
N ASP A 197 4.06 10.38 -25.81
CA ASP A 197 3.27 11.01 -24.75
C ASP A 197 3.83 10.63 -23.38
N GLN A 198 4.88 11.34 -22.96
CA GLN A 198 5.65 11.04 -21.75
C GLN A 198 4.78 11.13 -20.49
N THR A 199 3.81 12.05 -20.43
CA THR A 199 2.98 12.20 -19.23
C THR A 199 2.08 10.98 -19.05
N GLN A 200 1.36 10.58 -20.10
CA GLN A 200 0.51 9.39 -20.02
C GLN A 200 1.31 8.10 -19.82
N LEU A 201 2.47 7.99 -20.47
CA LEU A 201 3.34 6.82 -20.33
C LEU A 201 3.86 6.71 -18.90
N GLN A 202 4.38 7.79 -18.32
CA GLN A 202 4.89 7.79 -16.95
C GLN A 202 3.79 7.47 -15.94
N GLU A 203 2.61 8.07 -16.05
CA GLU A 203 1.48 7.80 -15.15
C GLU A 203 1.07 6.33 -15.17
N VAL A 204 0.92 5.74 -16.36
CA VAL A 204 0.50 4.34 -16.53
C VAL A 204 1.58 3.38 -16.05
N VAL A 205 2.85 3.63 -16.39
CA VAL A 205 3.97 2.78 -15.98
C VAL A 205 4.16 2.86 -14.48
N GLN A 206 4.14 4.05 -13.89
CA GLN A 206 4.25 4.22 -12.45
C GLN A 206 3.11 3.47 -11.73
N ALA A 207 1.87 3.65 -12.17
CA ALA A 207 0.72 2.98 -11.56
C ALA A 207 0.81 1.44 -11.69
N LEU A 208 1.26 0.94 -12.85
CA LEU A 208 1.38 -0.49 -13.11
C LEU A 208 2.46 -1.14 -12.24
N PHE A 209 3.63 -0.51 -12.12
CA PHE A 209 4.77 -1.08 -11.38
C PHE A 209 4.70 -0.84 -9.86
N GLN A 210 3.82 0.04 -9.37
CA GLN A 210 3.53 0.17 -7.93
C GLN A 210 2.60 -0.93 -7.41
N GLU A 211 1.69 -1.44 -8.24
CA GLU A 211 0.95 -2.67 -7.96
C GLU A 211 1.88 -3.90 -8.07
N PRO A 212 1.52 -5.09 -7.54
CA PRO A 212 2.27 -6.32 -7.74
C PRO A 212 2.11 -6.84 -9.18
N TYR A 213 2.50 -6.01 -10.15
CA TYR A 213 2.63 -6.38 -11.54
C TYR A 213 3.76 -7.39 -11.68
N ASN A 214 3.54 -8.38 -12.53
CA ASN A 214 4.54 -9.38 -12.84
C ASN A 214 5.26 -9.00 -14.14
N PRO A 215 6.49 -8.44 -14.08
CA PRO A 215 7.23 -7.99 -15.24
C PRO A 215 7.87 -9.14 -16.03
N VAL A 216 7.74 -10.41 -15.59
CA VAL A 216 8.44 -11.55 -16.17
C VAL A 216 8.22 -11.66 -17.67
N ARG A 217 6.97 -11.50 -18.17
CA ARG A 217 6.70 -11.59 -19.62
C ARG A 217 7.40 -10.50 -20.43
N LEU A 218 7.46 -9.29 -19.89
CA LEU A 218 8.19 -8.18 -20.52
C LEU A 218 9.69 -8.49 -20.54
N CYS A 219 10.23 -8.97 -19.41
CA CYS A 219 11.64 -9.29 -19.26
C CYS A 219 12.06 -10.46 -20.16
N GLU A 220 11.27 -11.54 -20.22
CA GLU A 220 11.47 -12.68 -21.13
C GLU A 220 11.46 -12.23 -22.59
N PHE A 221 10.51 -11.36 -22.97
CA PHE A 221 10.49 -10.80 -24.32
C PHE A 221 11.76 -9.99 -24.62
N LEU A 222 12.15 -9.09 -23.73
CA LEU A 222 13.34 -8.27 -23.90
C LEU A 222 14.61 -9.13 -23.97
N LEU A 223 14.74 -10.14 -23.11
CA LEU A 223 15.90 -11.00 -23.03
C LEU A 223 16.00 -11.93 -24.23
N ASP A 224 14.98 -12.77 -24.46
CA ASP A 224 15.04 -13.86 -25.43
C ASP A 224 14.78 -13.37 -26.87
N THR A 225 14.00 -12.30 -27.04
CA THR A 225 13.56 -11.84 -28.36
C THR A 225 14.35 -10.62 -28.86
N CYS A 226 14.94 -9.82 -27.97
CA CYS A 226 15.74 -8.64 -28.33
C CYS A 226 17.23 -8.82 -27.97
N ILE A 227 17.58 -8.91 -26.69
CA ILE A 227 18.96 -8.83 -26.19
C ILE A 227 19.81 -10.02 -26.64
N GLU A 228 19.35 -11.24 -26.44
CA GLU A 228 20.11 -12.45 -26.82
C GLU A 228 20.36 -12.50 -28.34
N PRO A 229 19.36 -12.28 -29.23
CA PRO A 229 19.61 -12.21 -30.66
C PRO A 229 20.56 -11.09 -31.08
N LEU A 230 20.51 -9.92 -30.43
CA LEU A 230 21.43 -8.81 -30.70
C LEU A 230 22.89 -9.17 -30.45
N ILE A 231 23.15 -10.02 -29.45
CA ILE A 231 24.50 -10.45 -29.08
C ILE A 231 24.97 -11.62 -29.95
N LEU A 232 24.12 -12.61 -30.18
CA LEU A 232 24.51 -13.88 -30.79
C LEU A 232 24.50 -13.87 -32.33
N ARG A 233 23.79 -12.93 -32.97
CA ARG A 233 23.49 -13.00 -34.41
C ARG A 233 23.57 -11.63 -35.08
N PRO A 234 23.83 -11.57 -36.39
CA PRO A 234 23.69 -10.32 -37.14
C PRO A 234 22.22 -9.90 -37.16
N VAL A 235 21.97 -8.69 -36.66
CA VAL A 235 20.62 -8.10 -36.59
C VAL A 235 20.59 -6.81 -37.40
N MET A 236 19.58 -6.70 -38.27
CA MET A 236 19.23 -5.44 -38.91
C MET A 236 18.34 -4.64 -37.95
N ALA A 237 18.83 -3.50 -37.48
CA ALA A 237 18.10 -2.60 -36.60
C ALA A 237 17.67 -1.33 -37.36
N GLU A 238 16.37 -1.06 -37.39
CA GLU A 238 15.79 0.14 -38.00
C GLU A 238 15.10 0.97 -36.91
N TYR A 239 15.65 2.15 -36.65
CA TYR A 239 15.10 3.12 -35.70
C TYR A 239 14.37 4.23 -36.45
N SER A 240 13.15 4.55 -36.03
CA SER A 240 12.32 5.59 -36.65
C SER A 240 11.54 6.38 -35.61
N GLU A 241 11.57 7.70 -35.76
CA GLU A 241 10.90 8.66 -34.89
C GLU A 241 9.65 9.29 -35.51
N GLU A 242 9.42 9.05 -36.80
CA GLU A 242 8.36 9.71 -37.59
C GLU A 242 7.10 8.84 -37.73
N VAL A 243 7.03 7.73 -36.99
CA VAL A 243 5.92 6.77 -37.09
C VAL A 243 4.63 7.40 -36.57
N ASP A 244 3.53 7.17 -37.29
CA ASP A 244 2.19 7.68 -36.97
C ASP A 244 2.18 9.19 -36.68
N GLY A 245 2.87 9.96 -37.55
CA GLY A 245 2.95 11.42 -37.44
C GLY A 245 3.85 11.92 -36.32
N GLY A 246 4.80 11.10 -35.85
CA GLY A 246 5.73 11.43 -34.77
C GLY A 246 5.17 11.20 -33.38
N SER A 247 4.12 10.38 -33.25
CA SER A 247 3.49 10.03 -31.96
C SER A 247 4.18 8.86 -31.26
N TYR A 248 4.93 8.02 -31.99
CA TYR A 248 5.66 6.88 -31.46
C TYR A 248 7.12 6.88 -31.90
N VAL A 249 7.99 6.34 -31.05
CA VAL A 249 9.33 5.89 -31.41
C VAL A 249 9.26 4.40 -31.72
N ARG A 250 9.83 3.96 -32.85
CA ARG A 250 9.85 2.56 -33.28
C ARG A 250 11.27 2.07 -33.45
N LEU A 251 11.56 0.89 -32.89
CA LEU A 251 12.74 0.08 -33.21
C LEU A 251 12.28 -1.25 -33.80
N SER A 252 12.75 -1.56 -35.00
CA SER A 252 12.50 -2.84 -35.66
C SER A 252 13.79 -3.64 -35.75
N LEU A 253 13.80 -4.86 -35.21
CA LEU A 253 14.93 -5.78 -35.23
C LEU A 253 14.58 -6.98 -36.12
N SER A 254 15.41 -7.26 -37.12
CA SER A 254 15.24 -8.43 -38.00
C SER A 254 16.47 -9.31 -37.99
N TYR A 255 16.27 -10.61 -37.70
CA TYR A 255 17.36 -11.58 -37.60
C TYR A 255 16.95 -12.97 -38.11
N ALA A 256 17.94 -13.76 -38.53
CA ALA A 256 17.71 -15.11 -39.03
C ALA A 256 17.45 -16.11 -37.88
N THR A 257 16.53 -17.06 -38.09
CA THR A 257 16.20 -18.08 -37.09
C THR A 257 17.10 -19.30 -37.15
N LYS A 258 17.68 -19.61 -38.32
CA LYS A 258 18.61 -20.74 -38.48
C LYS A 258 19.89 -20.47 -37.69
N GLU A 259 20.32 -21.49 -36.95
CA GLU A 259 21.65 -21.50 -36.33
C GLU A 259 22.71 -21.40 -37.43
N SER A 260 23.62 -20.44 -37.26
CA SER A 260 24.72 -20.26 -38.20
C SER A 260 25.73 -21.36 -37.92
N SER A 261 25.80 -22.36 -38.80
CA SER A 261 26.66 -23.55 -38.68
C SER A 261 28.17 -23.25 -38.83
N SER A 262 28.58 -22.00 -38.68
CA SER A 262 29.96 -21.54 -38.85
C SER A 262 30.22 -20.31 -38.00
N SER A 263 31.38 -20.26 -37.37
CA SER A 263 31.99 -19.10 -36.68
C SER A 263 32.12 -17.82 -37.52
N GLN A 264 31.66 -17.82 -38.78
CA GLN A 264 31.86 -16.76 -39.77
C GLN A 264 30.79 -15.64 -39.79
N LEU A 265 29.71 -15.75 -39.01
CA LEU A 265 28.64 -14.74 -38.98
C LEU A 265 28.42 -14.16 -37.58
N ARG A 266 29.46 -14.06 -36.76
CA ARG A 266 29.35 -13.33 -35.48
C ARG A 266 29.16 -11.83 -35.75
N PRO A 267 28.24 -11.15 -35.05
CA PRO A 267 28.09 -9.71 -35.20
C PRO A 267 29.34 -8.98 -34.68
N ASN A 268 29.66 -7.85 -35.31
CA ASN A 268 30.73 -6.97 -34.81
C ASN A 268 30.32 -6.40 -33.45
N TYR A 269 31.20 -6.46 -32.45
CA TYR A 269 30.92 -5.95 -31.11
C TYR A 269 30.43 -4.49 -31.13
N LYS A 270 30.98 -3.63 -32.00
CA LYS A 270 30.53 -2.23 -32.13
C LYS A 270 29.06 -2.14 -32.51
N GLN A 271 28.64 -2.97 -33.47
CA GLN A 271 27.24 -3.06 -33.88
C GLN A 271 26.35 -3.60 -32.76
N VAL A 272 26.82 -4.59 -31.99
CA VAL A 272 26.10 -5.11 -30.82
C VAL A 272 25.87 -3.98 -29.80
N LEU A 273 26.93 -3.23 -29.45
CA LEU A 273 26.85 -2.14 -28.49
C LEU A 273 25.95 -1.00 -28.98
N GLU A 274 26.05 -0.61 -30.26
CA GLU A 274 25.17 0.39 -30.86
C GLU A 274 23.69 -0.05 -30.85
N ASN A 275 23.41 -1.29 -31.23
CA ASN A 275 22.05 -1.80 -31.23
C ASN A 275 21.46 -1.90 -29.81
N LEU A 276 22.29 -2.25 -28.81
CA LEU A 276 21.88 -2.20 -27.40
C LEU A 276 21.60 -0.77 -26.94
N LYS A 277 22.44 0.20 -27.32
CA LYS A 277 22.19 1.63 -27.05
C LYS A 277 20.85 2.07 -27.67
N LEU A 278 20.55 1.69 -28.91
CA LEU A 278 19.28 1.98 -29.57
C LEU A 278 18.08 1.33 -28.86
N LEU A 279 18.23 0.09 -28.39
CA LEU A 279 17.21 -0.60 -27.61
C LEU A 279 16.88 0.16 -26.32
N LEU A 280 17.92 0.53 -25.57
CA LEU A 280 17.78 1.30 -24.33
C LEU A 280 17.20 2.68 -24.57
N GLN A 281 17.64 3.37 -25.63
CA GLN A 281 17.09 4.66 -26.03
C GLN A 281 15.61 4.57 -26.40
N THR A 282 15.20 3.51 -27.11
CA THR A 282 13.79 3.29 -27.47
C THR A 282 12.93 3.05 -26.22
N LEU A 283 13.47 2.31 -25.24
CA LEU A 283 12.80 2.01 -23.98
C LEU A 283 12.96 3.12 -22.93
N ALA A 284 13.77 4.15 -23.15
CA ALA A 284 14.02 5.18 -22.14
C ALA A 284 12.73 5.87 -21.66
N GLY A 285 11.71 5.96 -22.51
CA GLY A 285 10.40 6.51 -22.16
C GLY A 285 9.65 5.74 -21.06
N ILE A 286 9.93 4.43 -20.88
CA ILE A 286 9.33 3.63 -19.80
C ILE A 286 10.14 3.68 -18.50
N ASN A 287 11.35 4.25 -18.50
CA ASN A 287 12.19 4.30 -17.31
C ASN A 287 11.77 5.45 -16.38
N CYS A 288 10.78 5.20 -15.52
CA CYS A 288 10.37 6.14 -14.47
C CYS A 288 10.72 5.65 -13.06
N SER A 289 10.76 6.57 -12.10
CA SER A 289 10.89 6.27 -10.67
C SER A 289 9.58 5.71 -10.13
N VAL A 290 9.60 4.47 -9.65
CA VAL A 290 8.44 3.79 -9.05
C VAL A 290 8.37 4.09 -7.55
N SER A 291 9.54 4.17 -6.90
CA SER A 291 9.75 4.57 -5.51
C SER A 291 10.99 5.47 -5.40
N SER A 292 11.30 5.96 -4.19
CA SER A 292 12.49 6.80 -3.94
C SER A 292 13.83 6.12 -4.28
N GLU A 293 13.85 4.78 -4.34
CA GLU A 293 15.07 4.00 -4.55
C GLU A 293 15.00 3.07 -5.78
N GLN A 294 13.83 2.93 -6.41
CA GLN A 294 13.62 1.94 -7.47
C GLN A 294 13.07 2.57 -8.76
N HIS A 295 13.77 2.27 -9.86
CA HIS A 295 13.38 2.61 -11.22
C HIS A 295 12.88 1.36 -11.96
N VAL A 296 12.04 1.56 -12.99
CA VAL A 296 11.52 0.47 -13.83
C VAL A 296 12.67 -0.34 -14.46
N PHE A 297 13.73 0.32 -14.91
CA PHE A 297 14.89 -0.38 -15.45
C PHE A 297 15.67 -1.17 -14.39
N GLY A 298 15.61 -0.80 -13.12
CA GLY A 298 16.14 -1.62 -12.03
C GLY A 298 15.35 -2.92 -11.90
N ILE A 299 14.01 -2.84 -11.92
CA ILE A 299 13.12 -4.02 -11.87
C ILE A 299 13.38 -4.96 -13.07
N ILE A 300 13.53 -4.39 -14.28
CA ILE A 300 13.88 -5.17 -15.48
C ILE A 300 15.29 -5.76 -15.33
N GLY A 301 16.25 -4.95 -14.87
CA GLY A 301 17.64 -5.31 -14.63
C GLY A 301 17.78 -6.55 -13.76
N ASP A 302 17.06 -6.60 -12.65
CA ASP A 302 17.05 -7.75 -11.73
C ASP A 302 16.66 -9.07 -12.40
N HIS A 303 15.92 -9.04 -13.51
CA HIS A 303 15.51 -10.24 -14.25
C HIS A 303 16.43 -10.56 -15.44
N VAL A 304 17.10 -9.57 -16.03
CA VAL A 304 17.80 -9.74 -17.33
C VAL A 304 19.31 -9.59 -17.25
N LYS A 305 19.84 -8.86 -16.26
CA LYS A 305 21.23 -8.40 -16.26
C LYS A 305 22.24 -9.54 -16.23
N ASP A 306 22.03 -10.58 -15.43
CA ASP A 306 23.02 -11.66 -15.26
C ASP A 306 23.27 -12.39 -16.58
N LYS A 307 22.19 -12.82 -17.25
CA LYS A 307 22.27 -13.50 -18.55
C LYS A 307 22.79 -12.56 -19.64
N MET A 308 22.34 -11.29 -19.65
CA MET A 308 22.82 -10.29 -20.60
C MET A 308 24.33 -10.05 -20.48
N LEU A 309 24.82 -9.81 -19.26
CA LEU A 309 26.24 -9.56 -18.98
C LEU A 309 27.10 -10.78 -19.31
N GLN A 310 26.63 -11.98 -18.97
CA GLN A 310 27.30 -13.22 -19.33
C GLN A 310 27.44 -13.37 -20.85
N LEU A 311 26.34 -13.22 -21.60
CA LEU A 311 26.34 -13.33 -23.06
C LEU A 311 27.23 -12.26 -23.70
N LEU A 312 27.21 -11.02 -23.18
CA LEU A 312 28.06 -9.94 -23.65
C LEU A 312 29.54 -10.31 -23.50
N VAL A 313 29.96 -10.79 -22.33
CA VAL A 313 31.37 -11.14 -22.08
C VAL A 313 31.78 -12.36 -22.91
N ASP A 314 31.04 -13.46 -22.81
CA ASP A 314 31.44 -14.76 -23.35
C ASP A 314 31.34 -14.83 -24.89
N GLU A 315 30.27 -14.26 -25.46
CA GLU A 315 29.94 -14.45 -26.88
C GLU A 315 30.20 -13.20 -27.75
N CYS A 316 30.44 -12.04 -27.14
CA CYS A 316 30.73 -10.80 -27.89
C CYS A 316 32.12 -10.24 -27.58
N LEU A 317 32.43 -9.93 -26.31
CA LEU A 317 33.64 -9.19 -25.92
C LEU A 317 34.91 -10.05 -25.97
N ILE A 318 34.91 -11.25 -25.37
CA ILE A 318 36.05 -12.18 -25.44
C ILE A 318 36.34 -12.55 -26.91
N PRO A 319 35.33 -12.85 -27.76
CA PRO A 319 35.50 -13.01 -29.20
C PRO A 319 36.16 -11.85 -29.93
N ALA A 320 35.91 -10.61 -29.49
CA ALA A 320 36.38 -9.38 -30.12
C ALA A 320 37.80 -8.96 -29.71
N VAL A 321 38.44 -9.66 -28.75
CA VAL A 321 39.81 -9.36 -28.34
C VAL A 321 40.77 -9.54 -29.55
N PRO A 322 41.59 -8.54 -29.89
CA PRO A 322 42.53 -8.60 -31.01
C PRO A 322 43.44 -9.83 -31.01
N GLU A 323 43.88 -10.26 -32.19
CA GLU A 323 44.82 -11.38 -32.34
C GLU A 323 46.24 -10.88 -32.68
N THR A 324 46.36 -9.66 -33.20
CA THR A 324 47.64 -9.06 -33.59
C THR A 324 48.02 -7.84 -32.74
N MET A 325 49.31 -7.48 -32.71
CA MET A 325 49.80 -6.33 -31.94
C MET A 325 49.35 -4.99 -32.55
N GLU A 326 49.21 -4.92 -33.87
CA GLU A 326 48.73 -3.73 -34.58
C GLU A 326 47.25 -3.45 -34.24
N GLU A 327 46.41 -4.48 -34.28
CA GLU A 327 45.00 -4.38 -33.87
C GLU A 327 44.85 -4.07 -32.38
N TYR A 328 45.72 -4.63 -31.52
CA TYR A 328 45.73 -4.32 -30.09
C TYR A 328 45.97 -2.83 -29.84
N GLN A 329 46.92 -2.21 -30.54
CA GLN A 329 47.24 -0.78 -30.41
C GLN A 329 46.14 0.13 -30.96
N ALA A 330 45.37 -0.35 -31.96
CA ALA A 330 44.27 0.40 -32.56
C ALA A 330 42.89 0.12 -31.91
N SER A 331 42.81 -0.82 -30.95
CA SER A 331 41.57 -1.28 -30.35
C SER A 331 40.99 -0.25 -29.37
N THR A 332 39.72 0.13 -29.57
CA THR A 332 38.93 0.95 -28.64
C THR A 332 38.07 0.09 -27.70
N LEU A 333 38.24 -1.24 -27.72
CA LEU A 333 37.31 -2.18 -27.07
C LEU A 333 37.12 -1.91 -25.57
N CYS A 334 38.18 -1.66 -24.81
CA CYS A 334 38.07 -1.36 -23.37
C CYS A 334 37.35 -0.04 -23.10
N GLU A 335 37.61 0.99 -23.91
CA GLU A 335 36.93 2.30 -23.80
C GLU A 335 35.44 2.16 -24.13
N ASP A 336 35.12 1.45 -25.21
CA ASP A 336 33.74 1.19 -25.66
C ASP A 336 32.96 0.40 -24.59
N VAL A 337 33.59 -0.58 -23.94
CA VAL A 337 33.00 -1.38 -22.84
C VAL A 337 32.78 -0.51 -21.59
N THR A 338 33.75 0.32 -21.23
CA THR A 338 33.62 1.22 -20.06
C THR A 338 32.48 2.23 -20.28
N GLN A 339 32.33 2.77 -21.49
CA GLN A 339 31.22 3.67 -21.83
C GLN A 339 29.86 2.94 -21.78
N LEU A 340 29.80 1.67 -22.22
CA LEU A 340 28.58 0.88 -22.10
C LEU A 340 28.22 0.62 -20.63
N GLU A 341 29.20 0.25 -19.81
CA GLU A 341 29.00 0.01 -18.38
C GLU A 341 28.45 1.26 -17.69
N GLN A 342 29.03 2.43 -17.96
CA GLN A 342 28.51 3.72 -17.48
C GLN A 342 27.06 3.95 -17.93
N LEU A 343 26.74 3.70 -19.19
CA LEU A 343 25.38 3.86 -19.70
C LEU A 343 24.38 2.92 -19.01
N LEU A 344 24.76 1.68 -18.71
CA LEU A 344 23.92 0.72 -17.99
C LEU A 344 23.71 1.12 -16.53
N VAL A 345 24.73 1.70 -15.88
CA VAL A 345 24.64 2.27 -14.53
C VAL A 345 23.74 3.49 -14.51
N ASP A 346 23.94 4.45 -15.42
CA ASP A 346 23.14 5.67 -15.53
C ASP A 346 21.67 5.36 -15.86
N SER A 347 21.43 4.25 -16.54
CA SER A 347 20.09 3.74 -16.85
C SER A 347 19.46 2.92 -15.70
N PHE A 348 20.17 2.71 -14.59
CA PHE A 348 19.75 1.88 -13.45
C PHE A 348 19.53 0.39 -13.76
N ILE A 349 20.12 -0.14 -14.83
CA ILE A 349 19.98 -1.57 -15.21
C ILE A 349 20.93 -2.45 -14.39
N ILE A 350 22.12 -1.92 -14.08
CA ILE A 350 23.15 -2.63 -13.31
C ILE A 350 23.57 -1.80 -12.10
N ASN A 351 23.96 -2.48 -11.03
CA ASN A 351 24.55 -1.87 -9.85
C ASN A 351 26.07 -2.02 -9.91
N PRO A 352 26.85 -0.93 -9.97
CA PRO A 352 28.30 -0.98 -10.16
C PRO A 352 29.05 -1.67 -9.01
N GLU A 353 28.45 -1.76 -7.82
CA GLU A 353 29.08 -2.44 -6.68
C GLU A 353 28.99 -3.96 -6.81
N HIS A 354 27.90 -4.47 -7.37
CA HIS A 354 27.56 -5.89 -7.42
C HIS A 354 27.82 -6.52 -8.80
N ASP A 355 27.48 -5.79 -9.87
CA ASP A 355 27.43 -6.29 -11.24
C ASP A 355 28.71 -5.96 -12.02
N ARG A 356 29.85 -6.49 -11.56
CA ARG A 356 31.20 -6.12 -12.05
C ARG A 356 31.70 -6.86 -13.30
N ALA A 357 30.83 -7.54 -14.04
CA ALA A 357 31.25 -8.41 -15.14
C ALA A 357 32.01 -7.65 -16.25
N LEU A 358 31.56 -6.43 -16.60
CA LEU A 358 32.21 -5.59 -17.61
C LEU A 358 33.53 -5.00 -17.10
N GLY A 359 33.54 -4.44 -15.89
CA GLY A 359 34.78 -4.01 -15.23
C GLY A 359 35.82 -5.12 -15.12
N GLN A 360 35.42 -6.34 -14.75
CA GLN A 360 36.31 -7.51 -14.68
C GLN A 360 36.87 -7.88 -16.06
N PHE A 361 36.07 -7.79 -17.13
CA PHE A 361 36.57 -8.00 -18.49
C PHE A 361 37.66 -6.97 -18.84
N VAL A 362 37.46 -5.69 -18.53
CA VAL A 362 38.44 -4.63 -18.77
C VAL A 362 39.73 -4.86 -17.98
N GLU A 363 39.64 -5.21 -16.70
CA GLU A 363 40.80 -5.54 -15.86
C GLU A 363 41.58 -6.76 -16.39
N GLN A 364 40.87 -7.76 -16.92
CA GLN A 364 41.47 -9.01 -17.43
C GLN A 364 41.85 -8.94 -18.90
N TYR A 365 41.63 -7.81 -19.59
CA TYR A 365 41.80 -7.68 -21.03
C TYR A 365 43.20 -8.12 -21.53
N GLU A 366 44.27 -7.72 -20.83
CA GLU A 366 45.63 -8.16 -21.17
C GLU A 366 45.81 -9.68 -21.09
N THR A 367 45.14 -10.32 -20.15
CA THR A 367 45.19 -11.78 -19.95
C THR A 367 44.48 -12.49 -21.10
N TYR A 368 43.31 -12.00 -21.52
CA TYR A 368 42.60 -12.52 -22.68
C TYR A 368 43.40 -12.38 -23.97
N TYR A 369 44.05 -11.22 -24.16
CA TYR A 369 44.91 -10.96 -25.31
C TYR A 369 46.11 -11.92 -25.37
N ARG A 370 46.83 -12.08 -24.25
CA ARG A 370 47.96 -13.03 -24.15
C ARG A 370 47.51 -14.46 -24.44
N ASN A 371 46.38 -14.89 -23.88
CA ASN A 371 45.86 -16.24 -24.10
C ASN A 371 45.48 -16.52 -25.57
N ARG A 372 45.17 -15.49 -26.36
CA ARG A 372 44.95 -15.61 -27.80
C ARG A 372 46.24 -15.63 -28.61
N LEU A 373 47.22 -14.78 -28.26
CA LEU A 373 48.54 -14.75 -28.91
C LEU A 373 49.32 -16.06 -28.76
N PHE A 374 49.12 -16.77 -27.65
CA PHE A 374 49.82 -18.03 -27.36
C PHE A 374 48.99 -19.30 -27.64
N ARG A 375 47.81 -19.15 -28.27
CA ARG A 375 47.05 -20.25 -28.89
C ARG A 375 47.47 -20.39 -30.35
#